data_AF-A0A1F3YZV4-F1
#
_entry.id   AF-A0A1F3YZV4-F1
#
_cell.length_a   1.000
_cell.length_b   1.000
_cell.length_c   1.000
_cell.angle_alpha   90.00
_cell.angle_beta   90.00
_cell.angle_gamma   90.00
#
_symmetry.space_group_name_H-M   'P 1'
#
loop_
_entity.id
_entity.type
_entity.pdbx_description
1 polymer ?
#
loop_
_entity_poly.entity_id
_entity_poly.type
_entity_poly.pdbx_seq_one_letter_code
_entity_poly.pdbx_strand_id
1 'polypeptide(L)'
;MTEWRRDLHRHPETAFEEHRTAELVARRLESFGIAAHRGLGKTGVVGQLKAGSEDFAFMLRVKPGCYVFIGNGPGDGGCLLHHPHYDFNDAILPLGASDWVRLTERLLGSE
;
A
#
# COMPACT_ATOMS: atom_id res chain seq x y z
N MET A 1 7.32 23.21 -0.87
CA MET A 1 8.38 22.69 -1.77
C MET A 1 9.67 23.50 -1.73
N THR A 2 9.66 24.81 -2.03
CA THR A 2 10.88 25.64 -2.06
C THR A 2 11.64 25.66 -0.73
N GLU A 3 10.92 25.72 0.39
CA GLU A 3 11.49 25.70 1.73
C GLU A 3 12.26 24.41 2.02
N TRP A 4 11.66 23.23 1.77
CA TRP A 4 12.31 21.94 2.04
C TRP A 4 13.53 21.73 1.17
N ARG A 5 13.44 22.10 -0.12
CA ARG A 5 14.60 22.06 -1.01
C ARG A 5 15.74 22.90 -0.42
N ARG A 6 15.47 24.15 -0.04
CA ARG A 6 16.49 25.06 0.53
C ARG A 6 17.05 24.53 1.85
N ASP A 7 16.22 23.95 2.70
CA ASP A 7 16.64 23.36 3.97
C ASP A 7 17.56 22.15 3.77
N LEU A 8 17.18 21.20 2.92
CA LEU A 8 18.00 20.01 2.60
C LEU A 8 19.32 20.40 1.93
N HIS A 9 19.32 21.43 1.06
CA HIS A 9 20.56 21.93 0.46
C HIS A 9 21.46 22.66 1.47
N ARG A 10 20.87 23.29 2.50
CA ARG A 10 21.62 23.99 3.56
C ARG A 10 22.20 23.04 4.60
N HIS A 11 21.61 21.85 4.74
CA HIS A 11 22.02 20.82 5.69
C HIS A 11 22.24 19.47 4.97
N PRO A 12 23.26 19.37 4.09
CA PRO A 12 23.51 18.13 3.36
C PRO A 12 23.99 17.04 4.31
N GLU A 13 23.46 15.84 4.12
CA GLU A 13 23.95 14.59 4.70
C GLU A 13 24.36 13.67 3.54
N THR A 14 25.40 12.87 3.72
CA THR A 14 25.98 12.06 2.64
C THR A 14 26.17 10.62 3.05
N ALA A 15 26.01 9.72 2.09
CA ALA A 15 26.44 8.32 2.15
C ALA A 15 26.00 7.58 3.42
N PHE A 16 24.70 7.28 3.52
CA PHE A 16 24.08 6.47 4.58
C PHE A 16 24.03 7.14 5.97
N GLU A 17 24.35 8.43 6.05
CA GLU A 17 24.27 9.26 7.27
C GLU A 17 23.08 10.24 7.22
N GLU A 18 22.15 10.06 6.28
CA GLU A 18 20.97 10.91 6.07
C GLU A 18 19.88 10.78 7.16
N HIS A 19 20.27 10.78 8.44
CA HIS A 19 19.38 10.57 9.57
C HIS A 19 18.33 11.68 9.71
N ARG A 20 18.74 12.94 9.61
CA ARG A 20 17.84 14.10 9.68
C ARG A 20 16.92 14.13 8.47
N THR A 21 17.46 13.86 7.30
CA THR A 21 16.72 13.86 6.03
C THR A 21 15.70 12.74 6.02
N ALA A 22 16.07 11.52 6.42
CA ALA A 22 15.17 10.38 6.55
C ALA A 22 14.01 10.70 7.51
N GLU A 23 14.33 11.27 8.68
CA GLU A 23 13.35 11.69 9.66
C GLU A 23 12.40 12.78 9.13
N LEU A 24 12.93 13.76 8.39
CA LEU A 24 12.13 14.81 7.75
C LEU A 24 11.17 14.23 6.70
N VAL A 25 11.65 13.32 5.85
CA VAL A 25 10.84 12.66 4.82
C VAL A 25 9.73 11.84 5.47
N ALA A 26 10.07 11.03 6.47
CA ALA A 26 9.11 10.16 7.11
C ALA A 26 8.02 10.93 7.88
N ARG A 27 8.38 11.98 8.64
CA ARG A 27 7.37 12.86 9.26
C ARG A 27 6.46 13.51 8.23
N ARG A 28 6.99 13.87 7.07
CA ARG A 28 6.18 14.46 6.00
C ARG A 28 5.20 13.45 5.43
N LEU A 29 5.64 12.22 5.13
CA LEU A 29 4.77 11.12 4.71
C LEU A 29 3.66 10.87 5.74
N GLU A 30 4.02 10.78 7.02
CA GLU A 30 3.07 10.57 8.12
C GLU A 30 2.06 11.74 8.23
N SER A 31 2.51 12.99 8.06
CA SER A 31 1.60 14.15 8.02
C SER A 31 0.59 14.14 6.88
N PHE A 32 0.86 13.36 5.82
CA PHE A 32 -0.04 13.15 4.70
C PHE A 32 -0.93 11.92 4.88
N GLY A 33 -0.85 11.24 6.03
CA GLY A 33 -1.57 9.99 6.28
C GLY A 33 -0.96 8.77 5.57
N ILE A 34 0.29 8.87 5.11
CA ILE A 34 1.00 7.79 4.43
C ILE A 34 1.91 7.09 5.44
N ALA A 35 1.72 5.79 5.65
CA ALA A 35 2.59 5.00 6.51
C ALA A 35 4.02 4.98 5.94
N ALA A 36 5.00 5.34 6.79
CA ALA A 36 6.42 5.35 6.44
C ALA A 36 7.15 4.16 7.05
N HIS A 37 7.73 3.31 6.21
CA HIS A 37 8.66 2.26 6.61
C HIS A 37 10.08 2.81 6.63
N ARG A 38 10.81 2.62 7.74
CA ARG A 38 12.13 3.23 8.01
C ARG A 38 13.19 2.14 8.24
N GLY A 39 14.47 2.51 8.18
CA GLY A 39 15.59 1.64 8.55
C GLY A 39 16.08 0.72 7.42
N LEU A 40 15.65 0.98 6.18
CA LEU A 40 16.08 0.22 5.00
C LEU A 40 17.49 0.66 4.61
N GLY A 41 18.48 -0.23 4.68
CA GLY A 41 19.87 0.15 4.37
C GLY A 41 20.37 1.33 5.23
N LYS A 42 20.08 1.29 6.54
CA LYS A 42 20.33 2.34 7.55
C LYS A 42 19.35 3.53 7.49
N THR A 43 19.42 4.38 6.48
CA THR A 43 18.68 5.66 6.42
C THR A 43 17.51 5.66 5.44
N GLY A 44 17.27 4.56 4.73
CA GLY A 44 16.19 4.45 3.74
C GLY A 44 14.80 4.54 4.37
N VAL A 45 13.93 5.29 3.67
CA VAL A 45 12.52 5.49 3.99
C VAL A 45 11.67 5.14 2.77
N VAL A 46 10.61 4.36 2.98
CA VAL A 46 9.63 4.00 1.95
C VAL A 46 8.24 4.35 2.44
N GLY A 47 7.53 5.18 1.67
CA GLY A 47 6.09 5.40 1.82
C GLY A 47 5.34 4.64 0.74
N GLN A 48 4.32 3.87 1.12
CA GLN A 48 3.46 3.20 0.15
C GLN A 48 2.18 4.03 -0.06
N LEU A 49 2.08 4.64 -1.24
CA LEU A 49 0.84 5.20 -1.73
C LEU A 49 0.02 4.08 -2.37
N LYS A 50 -1.14 3.77 -1.80
CA LYS A 50 -2.13 2.93 -2.49
C LYS A 50 -2.87 3.81 -3.49
N ALA A 51 -2.49 3.72 -4.76
CA ALA A 51 -3.24 4.35 -5.84
C ALA A 51 -4.52 3.55 -6.09
N GLY A 52 -5.66 4.24 -6.23
CA GLY A 52 -7.00 3.66 -6.33
C GLY A 52 -7.87 4.07 -5.16
N SER A 53 -8.74 5.05 -5.37
CA SER A 53 -9.86 5.26 -4.45
C SER A 53 -10.87 4.14 -4.64
N GLU A 54 -11.34 3.56 -3.54
CA GLU A 54 -12.29 2.46 -3.52
C GLU A 54 -13.45 2.86 -2.59
N ASP A 55 -14.69 2.74 -3.07
CA ASP A 55 -15.85 3.20 -2.32
C ASP A 55 -16.21 2.27 -1.15
N PHE A 56 -15.67 1.05 -1.12
CA PHE A 56 -15.68 0.17 0.06
C PHE A 56 -15.15 0.85 1.33
N ALA A 57 -14.29 1.88 1.20
CA ALA A 57 -13.85 2.71 2.31
C ALA A 57 -15.02 3.37 3.08
N PHE A 58 -16.15 3.66 2.42
CA PHE A 58 -17.34 4.17 3.09
C PHE A 58 -18.03 3.10 3.95
N MET A 59 -18.03 1.83 3.52
CA MET A 59 -18.56 0.73 4.34
C MET A 59 -17.73 0.56 5.63
N LEU A 60 -16.41 0.65 5.52
CA LEU A 60 -15.49 0.54 6.66
C LEU A 60 -15.60 1.68 7.67
N ARG A 61 -16.27 2.80 7.32
CA ARG A 61 -16.61 3.86 8.30
C ARG A 61 -17.78 3.48 9.21
N VAL A 62 -18.61 2.54 8.78
CA VAL A 62 -19.85 2.15 9.48
C VAL A 62 -19.70 0.83 10.23
N LYS A 63 -18.92 -0.11 9.69
CA LYS A 63 -18.70 -1.43 10.30
C LYS A 63 -17.21 -1.78 10.31
N PRO A 64 -16.69 -2.33 11.43
CA PRO A 64 -15.38 -2.96 11.42
C PRO A 64 -15.33 -4.04 10.34
N GLY A 65 -14.32 -4.00 9.49
CA GLY A 65 -14.15 -4.92 8.38
C GLY A 65 -12.74 -4.86 7.81
N CYS A 66 -12.47 -5.70 6.82
CA CYS A 66 -11.22 -5.71 6.09
C CYS A 66 -11.47 -5.61 4.58
N TYR A 67 -10.50 -5.04 3.87
CA TYR A 67 -10.45 -5.06 2.41
C TYR A 67 -9.13 -5.72 2.01
N VAL A 68 -9.23 -6.80 1.24
CA VAL A 68 -8.09 -7.67 0.90
C VAL A 68 -7.92 -7.77 -0.60
N PHE A 69 -6.69 -8.01 -1.04
CA PHE A 69 -6.36 -8.22 -2.44
C PHE A 69 -5.93 -9.66 -2.66
N ILE A 70 -6.42 -10.26 -3.75
CA ILE A 70 -5.91 -11.52 -4.29
C ILE A 70 -5.01 -11.20 -5.49
N GLY A 71 -3.84 -11.81 -5.55
CA GLY A 71 -2.92 -11.60 -6.67
C GLY A 71 -3.53 -12.15 -7.95
N ASN A 72 -3.73 -11.29 -8.96
CA ASN A 72 -4.26 -11.67 -10.27
C ASN A 72 -3.19 -12.33 -11.18
N GLY A 73 -1.98 -12.56 -10.67
CA GLY A 73 -0.82 -12.98 -11.45
C GLY A 73 -0.12 -11.80 -12.14
N PRO A 74 0.96 -12.05 -12.90
CA PRO A 74 1.71 -10.99 -13.57
C PRO A 74 0.92 -10.28 -14.67
N GLY A 75 -0.19 -10.87 -15.14
CA GLY A 75 -0.90 -10.45 -16.36
C GLY A 75 -0.07 -10.74 -17.61
N ASP A 76 -0.68 -11.15 -18.73
CA ASP A 76 0.07 -11.16 -19.98
C ASP A 76 0.51 -9.72 -20.31
N GLY A 77 1.81 -9.54 -20.55
CA GLY A 77 2.43 -8.22 -20.72
C GLY A 77 2.43 -7.29 -19.50
N GLY A 78 2.11 -7.73 -18.28
CA GLY A 78 2.13 -6.85 -17.10
C GLY A 78 0.93 -5.91 -16.96
N CYS A 79 -0.18 -6.18 -17.66
CA CYS A 79 -1.31 -5.27 -17.73
C CYS A 79 -2.05 -5.14 -16.38
N LEU A 80 -2.16 -3.91 -15.88
CA LEU A 80 -2.94 -3.58 -14.69
C LEU A 80 -4.41 -3.34 -15.02
N LEU A 81 -5.26 -3.42 -14.00
CA LEU A 81 -6.65 -2.95 -14.06
C LEU A 81 -6.69 -1.52 -14.65
N HIS A 82 -7.69 -1.24 -15.51
CA HIS A 82 -7.83 -0.04 -16.35
C HIS A 82 -7.01 0.02 -17.63
N HIS A 83 -6.16 -0.96 -17.92
CA HIS A 83 -5.52 -1.07 -19.23
C HIS A 83 -6.50 -1.67 -20.27
N PRO A 84 -6.56 -1.18 -21.53
CA PRO A 84 -7.46 -1.74 -22.56
C PRO A 84 -7.24 -3.21 -22.88
N HIS A 85 -6.02 -3.70 -22.65
CA HIS A 85 -5.66 -5.12 -22.83
C HIS A 85 -5.62 -5.88 -21.50
N TYR A 86 -6.24 -5.34 -20.45
CA TYR A 86 -6.38 -6.07 -19.19
C TYR A 86 -7.20 -7.33 -19.42
N ASP A 87 -6.64 -8.48 -19.04
CA ASP A 87 -7.30 -9.78 -19.05
C ASP A 87 -7.37 -10.32 -17.62
N PHE A 88 -8.57 -10.70 -17.19
CA PHE A 88 -8.81 -11.16 -15.83
C PHE A 88 -8.35 -12.62 -15.70
N ASN A 89 -7.68 -12.96 -14.60
CA ASN A 89 -7.20 -14.33 -14.42
C ASN A 89 -8.32 -15.22 -13.85
N ASP A 90 -9.12 -15.87 -14.70
CA ASP A 90 -10.21 -16.75 -14.23
C ASP A 90 -9.76 -17.85 -13.26
N ALA A 91 -8.49 -18.27 -13.30
CA ALA A 91 -7.95 -19.28 -12.39
C ALA A 91 -7.94 -18.83 -10.92
N ILE A 92 -8.09 -17.53 -10.62
CA ILE A 92 -8.18 -17.06 -9.23
C ILE A 92 -9.59 -17.15 -8.64
N LEU A 93 -10.63 -17.34 -9.46
CA LEU A 93 -12.02 -17.39 -8.97
C LEU A 93 -12.26 -18.49 -7.92
N PRO A 94 -11.80 -19.75 -8.11
CA PRO A 94 -12.02 -20.80 -7.12
C PRO A 94 -11.30 -20.50 -5.80
N LEU A 95 -10.13 -19.85 -5.86
CA LEU A 95 -9.36 -19.47 -4.67
C LEU A 95 -10.10 -18.40 -3.87
N GLY A 96 -10.54 -17.32 -4.53
CA GLY A 96 -11.28 -16.24 -3.87
C GLY A 96 -12.61 -16.71 -3.28
N ALA A 97 -13.36 -17.53 -4.03
CA ALA A 97 -14.62 -18.09 -3.54
C ALA A 97 -14.40 -19.02 -2.32
N SER A 98 -13.39 -19.88 -2.38
CA SER A 98 -13.07 -20.80 -1.26
C SER A 98 -12.64 -20.05 -0.01
N ASP A 99 -11.86 -18.98 -0.14
CA ASP A 99 -11.45 -18.14 0.98
C ASP A 99 -12.68 -17.53 1.67
N TRP A 100 -13.62 -16.99 0.89
CA TRP A 100 -14.83 -16.38 1.46
C TRP A 100 -15.74 -17.40 2.16
N VAL A 101 -15.93 -18.57 1.55
CA VAL A 101 -16.70 -19.67 2.14
C VAL A 101 -16.08 -20.08 3.47
N ARG A 102 -14.77 -20.38 3.49
CA ARG A 102 -14.08 -20.83 4.70
C ARG A 102 -14.06 -19.76 5.80
N LEU A 103 -13.90 -18.50 5.43
CA LEU A 103 -13.94 -17.39 6.38
C LEU A 103 -15.33 -17.25 7.00
N THR A 104 -16.38 -17.40 6.19
CA THR A 104 -17.78 -17.38 6.65
C THR A 104 -18.08 -18.56 7.56
N GLU A 105 -17.73 -19.79 7.15
CA GLU A 105 -17.87 -21.00 7.97
C GLU A 105 -17.13 -20.88 9.30
N ARG A 106 -15.91 -20.34 9.30
CA ARG A 106 -15.14 -20.18 10.53
C ARG A 106 -15.73 -19.15 11.49
N LEU A 107 -16.30 -18.07 10.97
CA LEU A 107 -16.81 -16.97 11.80
C LEU A 107 -18.27 -17.15 12.22
N LEU A 108 -19.07 -17.81 11.39
CA LEU A 108 -20.53 -17.92 11.54
C LEU A 108 -21.01 -19.38 11.63
N GLY A 109 -20.17 -20.35 11.32
CA GLY A 109 -20.48 -21.75 11.53
C GLY A 109 -20.59 -22.02 13.03
N SER A 110 -21.78 -22.40 13.46
CA SER A 110 -21.99 -23.03 14.76
C SER A 110 -21.27 -24.39 14.78
N GLU A 111 -20.53 -24.67 15.85
CA GLU A 111 -20.24 -26.05 16.24
C GLU A 111 -21.55 -26.86 16.39
#